data_AF-A0AA40YM97-F1
#
_entry.id   AF-A0AA40YM97-F1
#
_cell.length_a   1.000
_cell.length_b   1.000
_cell.length_c   1.000
_cell.angle_alpha   90.00
_cell.angle_beta   90.00
_cell.angle_gamma   90.00
#
_symmetry.space_group_name_H-M   'P 1'
#
loop_
_entity.id
_entity.type
_entity.pdbx_description
1 polymer ?
#
loop_
_entity_poly.entity_id
_entity_poly.type
_entity_poly.pdbx_seq_one_letter_code
_entity_poly.pdbx_strand_id
1 'polypeptide(L)'
;MAQNQSSAPDTSRRSERSRRAIYDAALALVAEVGYPKTTIEGIASRAGVGKQTIYRWWPSKADVLLEAFLDLSDQAAEAAGQKPYTIPDTGDLAADLKNVLRATVDELGDPAFEAPSRALAAEGVVNEELGRRFVAQLLEPQLQLYVDRLRAAQETGEVRPDIDPRIALELFVSPLAQRWLQYTGPITYEYTDTLVDYALHGLAPR
;
A
#
# COMPACT_ATOMS: atom_id res chain seq x y z
N MET A 1 -46.64 33.46 -8.52
CA MET A 1 -46.04 33.31 -7.17
C MET A 1 -44.83 32.40 -7.30
N ALA A 2 -43.64 32.96 -7.16
CA ALA A 2 -42.38 32.25 -7.21
C ALA A 2 -42.11 31.58 -5.86
N GLN A 3 -41.74 30.29 -5.86
CA GLN A 3 -41.07 29.67 -4.72
C GLN A 3 -39.64 29.36 -5.12
N ASN A 4 -38.75 30.21 -4.65
CA ASN A 4 -37.31 30.10 -4.74
C ASN A 4 -36.87 29.05 -3.71
N GLN A 5 -36.63 27.81 -4.14
CA GLN A 5 -35.99 26.81 -3.29
C GLN A 5 -34.48 27.09 -3.26
N SER A 6 -34.04 27.82 -2.25
CA SER A 6 -32.61 27.99 -1.96
C SER A 6 -32.05 26.65 -1.46
N SER A 7 -31.38 25.90 -2.33
CA SER A 7 -30.54 24.76 -1.91
C SER A 7 -29.52 25.24 -0.88
N ALA A 8 -29.52 24.65 0.31
CA ALA A 8 -28.44 24.81 1.27
C ALA A 8 -27.11 24.43 0.59
N PRO A 9 -26.01 25.17 0.83
CA PRO A 9 -24.73 24.85 0.21
C PRO A 9 -24.31 23.43 0.61
N ASP A 10 -23.83 22.66 -0.37
CA ASP A 10 -23.45 21.25 -0.19
C ASP A 10 -22.22 21.11 0.71
N THR A 11 -22.48 21.02 2.02
CA THR A 11 -21.48 20.91 3.07
C THR A 11 -20.67 19.61 2.94
N SER A 12 -21.30 18.53 2.47
CA SER A 12 -20.65 17.25 2.16
C SER A 12 -19.64 17.37 1.02
N ARG A 13 -20.03 17.90 -0.14
CA ARG A 13 -19.11 18.10 -1.29
C ARG A 13 -17.96 19.04 -0.95
N ARG A 14 -18.22 20.08 -0.15
CA ARG A 14 -17.15 20.97 0.35
C ARG A 14 -16.20 20.24 1.29
N SER A 15 -16.71 19.34 2.15
CA SER A 15 -15.89 18.52 3.05
C SER A 15 -14.99 17.56 2.29
N GLU A 16 -15.52 16.86 1.27
CA GLU A 16 -14.75 15.93 0.43
C GLU A 16 -13.66 16.65 -0.37
N ARG A 17 -13.99 17.81 -0.96
CA ARG A 17 -12.98 18.63 -1.65
C ARG A 17 -11.85 19.08 -0.71
N SER A 18 -12.17 19.45 0.53
CA SER A 18 -11.16 19.79 1.53
C SER A 18 -10.31 18.60 1.93
N ARG A 19 -10.89 17.40 2.09
CA ARG A 19 -10.14 16.17 2.38
C ARG A 19 -9.15 15.84 1.27
N ARG A 20 -9.61 15.84 0.01
CA ARG A 20 -8.73 15.58 -1.14
C ARG A 20 -7.59 16.60 -1.25
N ALA A 21 -7.87 17.89 -1.05
CA ALA A 21 -6.81 18.91 -1.02
C ALA A 21 -5.77 18.68 0.08
N ILE A 22 -6.19 18.14 1.24
CA ILE A 22 -5.30 17.78 2.35
C ILE A 22 -4.44 16.56 1.97
N TYR A 23 -5.02 15.54 1.33
CA TYR A 23 -4.30 14.36 0.86
C TYR A 23 -3.25 14.70 -0.20
N ASP A 24 -3.65 15.45 -1.23
CA ASP A 24 -2.75 15.92 -2.30
C ASP A 24 -1.58 16.73 -1.71
N ALA A 25 -1.88 17.62 -0.76
CA ALA A 25 -0.87 18.43 -0.09
C ALA A 25 0.11 17.57 0.75
N ALA A 26 -0.40 16.55 1.44
CA ALA A 26 0.42 15.65 2.24
C ALA A 26 1.37 14.81 1.38
N LEU A 27 0.84 14.16 0.33
CA LEU A 27 1.64 13.37 -0.61
C LEU A 27 2.70 14.23 -1.31
N ALA A 28 2.33 15.41 -1.80
CA ALA A 28 3.26 16.34 -2.44
C ALA A 28 4.37 16.81 -1.49
N LEU A 29 4.05 17.14 -0.24
CA LEU A 29 5.07 17.54 0.74
C LEU A 29 6.02 16.39 1.07
N VAL A 30 5.51 15.16 1.23
CA VAL A 30 6.36 13.99 1.45
C VAL A 30 7.31 13.78 0.28
N ALA A 31 6.85 13.91 -0.95
CA ALA A 31 7.68 13.80 -2.15
C ALA A 31 8.72 14.94 -2.27
N GLU A 32 8.34 16.17 -1.95
CA GLU A 32 9.21 17.35 -2.11
C GLU A 32 10.28 17.48 -1.02
N VAL A 33 9.92 17.25 0.25
CA VAL A 33 10.79 17.55 1.41
C VAL A 33 11.05 16.35 2.31
N GLY A 34 10.41 15.22 2.04
CA GLY A 34 10.46 14.02 2.88
C GLY A 34 9.49 14.08 4.07
N TYR A 35 9.07 12.91 4.52
CA TYR A 35 8.16 12.78 5.66
C TYR A 35 8.66 13.44 6.96
N PRO A 36 9.95 13.36 7.37
CA PRO A 36 10.42 14.00 8.59
C PRO A 36 10.22 15.52 8.62
N LYS A 37 10.37 16.19 7.46
CA LYS A 37 10.22 17.65 7.33
C LYS A 37 8.77 18.10 7.07
N THR A 38 7.88 17.17 6.76
CA THR A 38 6.45 17.46 6.58
C THR A 38 5.80 17.77 7.93
N THR A 39 4.96 18.81 7.97
CA THR A 39 4.26 19.27 9.18
C THR A 39 2.77 19.47 8.89
N ILE A 40 1.92 19.39 9.93
CA ILE A 40 0.49 19.70 9.80
C ILE A 40 0.28 21.15 9.35
N GLU A 41 1.12 22.07 9.83
CA GLU A 41 1.22 23.46 9.38
C GLU A 41 1.41 23.55 7.86
N GLY A 42 2.39 22.81 7.33
CA GLY A 42 2.73 22.78 5.92
C GLY A 42 1.59 22.23 5.09
N ILE A 43 1.01 21.11 5.53
CA ILE A 43 -0.15 20.49 4.88
C ILE A 43 -1.33 21.46 4.85
N ALA A 44 -1.67 22.08 5.97
CA ALA A 44 -2.76 23.04 6.09
C ALA A 44 -2.57 24.24 5.15
N SER A 45 -1.36 24.82 5.15
CA SER A 45 -0.99 25.95 4.30
C SER A 45 -1.14 25.61 2.82
N ARG A 46 -0.61 24.46 2.38
CA ARG A 46 -0.68 24.03 0.98
C ARG A 46 -2.09 23.63 0.54
N ALA A 47 -2.86 22.99 1.41
CA ALA A 47 -4.26 22.62 1.14
C ALA A 47 -5.23 23.81 1.21
N GLY A 48 -4.79 24.99 1.67
CA GLY A 48 -5.63 26.17 1.84
C GLY A 48 -6.69 26.02 2.94
N VAL A 49 -6.38 25.25 4.00
CA VAL A 49 -7.28 25.00 5.14
C VAL A 49 -6.64 25.44 6.45
N GLY A 50 -7.46 25.69 7.49
CA GLY A 50 -6.94 25.92 8.84
C GLY A 50 -6.50 24.62 9.51
N LYS A 51 -5.47 24.65 10.39
CA LYS A 51 -4.95 23.46 11.10
C LYS A 51 -6.03 22.70 11.87
N GLN A 52 -6.97 23.43 12.50
CA GLN A 52 -8.10 22.85 13.22
C GLN A 52 -9.01 22.01 12.31
N THR A 53 -9.01 22.29 11.00
CA THR A 53 -9.73 21.45 10.02
C THR A 53 -9.07 20.08 9.90
N ILE A 54 -7.74 20.00 9.93
CA ILE A 54 -7.00 18.74 9.86
C ILE A 54 -7.16 17.98 11.17
N TYR A 55 -6.87 18.61 12.32
CA TYR A 55 -6.96 17.96 13.63
C TYR A 55 -8.36 17.45 14.01
N ARG A 56 -9.40 17.94 13.35
CA ARG A 56 -10.76 17.41 13.52
C ARG A 56 -10.91 15.97 13.05
N TRP A 57 -10.12 15.54 12.06
CA TRP A 57 -10.22 14.22 11.45
C TRP A 57 -8.98 13.37 11.71
N TRP A 58 -7.79 13.97 11.68
CA TRP A 58 -6.52 13.26 11.78
C TRP A 58 -5.74 13.72 13.01
N PRO A 59 -5.46 12.81 13.96
CA PRO A 59 -4.72 13.16 15.17
C PRO A 59 -3.23 13.43 14.89
N SER A 60 -2.67 12.88 13.79
CA SER A 60 -1.28 13.09 13.40
C SER A 60 -1.09 13.28 11.88
N LYS A 61 0.11 13.70 11.46
CA LYS A 61 0.46 13.76 10.03
C LYS A 61 0.57 12.38 9.39
N ALA A 62 0.83 11.34 10.19
CA ALA A 62 0.88 9.96 9.75
C ALA A 62 -0.51 9.44 9.40
N ASP A 63 -1.52 9.83 10.19
CA ASP A 63 -2.93 9.54 9.90
C ASP A 63 -3.38 10.18 8.58
N VAL A 64 -2.99 11.44 8.36
CA VAL A 64 -3.25 12.12 7.08
C VAL A 64 -2.60 11.35 5.93
N LEU A 65 -1.35 10.92 6.09
CA LEU A 65 -0.62 10.21 5.05
C LEU A 65 -1.22 8.84 4.75
N LEU A 66 -1.66 8.10 5.77
CA LEU A 66 -2.31 6.79 5.60
C LEU A 66 -3.59 6.92 4.78
N GLU A 67 -4.47 7.85 5.15
CA GLU A 67 -5.72 8.07 4.41
C GLU A 67 -5.47 8.62 3.01
N ALA A 68 -4.48 9.50 2.83
CA ALA A 68 -4.09 9.98 1.51
C ALA A 68 -3.61 8.84 0.58
N PHE A 69 -2.88 7.87 1.13
CA PHE A 69 -2.38 6.73 0.37
C PHE A 69 -3.49 5.74 0.00
N LEU A 70 -4.46 5.53 0.89
CA LEU A 70 -5.66 4.76 0.60
C LEU A 70 -6.50 5.40 -0.51
N ASP A 71 -6.77 6.70 -0.42
CA ASP A 71 -7.50 7.44 -1.46
C ASP A 71 -6.75 7.42 -2.80
N LEU A 72 -5.41 7.49 -2.80
CA LEU A 72 -4.61 7.33 -4.02
C LEU A 72 -4.77 5.93 -4.65
N SER A 73 -4.74 4.88 -3.82
CA SER A 73 -4.89 3.50 -4.26
C SER A 73 -6.28 3.23 -4.85
N ASP A 74 -7.33 3.72 -4.16
CA ASP A 74 -8.71 3.63 -4.62
C ASP A 74 -8.91 4.37 -5.95
N GLN A 75 -8.36 5.58 -6.08
CA GLN A 75 -8.41 6.34 -7.33
C GLN A 75 -7.69 5.64 -8.50
N ALA A 76 -6.53 5.03 -8.25
CA ALA A 76 -5.81 4.27 -9.26
C ALA A 76 -6.61 3.06 -9.75
N ALA A 77 -7.25 2.33 -8.82
CA ALA A 77 -8.11 1.20 -9.16
C ALA A 77 -9.34 1.64 -9.97
N GLU A 78 -10.02 2.71 -9.56
CA GLU A 78 -11.16 3.28 -10.27
C GLU A 78 -10.80 3.75 -11.68
N ALA A 79 -9.70 4.51 -11.82
CA ALA A 79 -9.25 5.06 -13.10
C ALA A 79 -8.86 3.97 -14.10
N ALA A 80 -8.30 2.86 -13.62
CA ALA A 80 -7.96 1.72 -14.45
C ALA A 80 -9.18 0.89 -14.87
N GLY A 81 -10.37 1.16 -14.30
CA GLY A 81 -11.57 0.33 -14.49
C GLY A 81 -11.36 -1.12 -14.05
N GLN A 82 -10.36 -1.36 -13.20
CA GLN A 82 -9.93 -2.69 -12.82
C GLN A 82 -10.76 -3.20 -11.64
N LYS A 83 -11.05 -4.50 -11.67
CA LYS A 83 -11.44 -5.25 -10.46
C LYS A 83 -10.27 -5.21 -9.45
N PRO A 84 -10.49 -5.56 -8.17
CA PRO A 84 -9.39 -5.75 -7.23
C PRO A 84 -8.30 -6.58 -7.91
N TYR A 85 -7.06 -6.07 -7.91
CA TYR A 85 -5.94 -6.76 -8.54
C TYR A 85 -5.83 -8.16 -7.96
N THR A 86 -5.62 -9.17 -8.82
CA THR A 86 -5.41 -10.56 -8.43
C THR A 86 -4.14 -11.05 -9.09
N ILE A 87 -3.36 -11.87 -8.38
CA ILE A 87 -2.27 -12.61 -9.02
C ILE A 87 -2.91 -13.57 -10.04
N PRO A 88 -2.52 -13.52 -11.32
CA PRO A 88 -3.05 -14.43 -12.33
C PRO A 88 -2.83 -15.90 -11.93
N ASP A 89 -3.77 -16.76 -12.31
CA ASP A 89 -3.58 -18.21 -12.27
C ASP A 89 -3.36 -18.69 -13.70
N THR A 90 -2.11 -18.69 -14.14
CA THR A 90 -1.75 -19.08 -15.51
C THR A 90 -1.46 -20.57 -15.66
N GLY A 91 -1.55 -21.34 -14.57
CA GLY A 91 -1.08 -22.73 -14.48
C GLY A 91 0.43 -22.87 -14.32
N ASP A 92 1.14 -21.76 -14.08
CA ASP A 92 2.55 -21.73 -13.69
C ASP A 92 2.71 -20.83 -12.47
N LEU A 93 2.59 -21.41 -11.27
CA LEU A 93 2.73 -20.69 -10.00
C LEU A 93 4.05 -19.91 -9.90
N ALA A 94 5.16 -20.47 -10.39
CA ALA A 94 6.45 -19.82 -10.30
C ALA A 94 6.46 -18.54 -11.16
N ALA A 95 5.96 -18.61 -12.39
CA ALA A 95 5.81 -17.44 -13.24
C ALA A 95 4.87 -16.39 -12.63
N ASP A 96 3.74 -16.81 -12.07
CA ASP A 96 2.76 -15.93 -11.45
C ASP A 96 3.34 -15.16 -10.25
N LEU A 97 4.05 -15.87 -9.35
CA LEU A 97 4.71 -15.27 -8.19
C LEU A 97 5.88 -14.35 -8.58
N LYS A 98 6.66 -14.73 -9.60
CA LYS A 98 7.75 -13.88 -10.12
C LYS A 98 7.19 -12.58 -10.69
N ASN A 99 6.10 -12.66 -11.47
CA ASN A 99 5.51 -11.49 -12.10
C ASN A 99 4.97 -10.50 -11.06
N VAL A 100 4.24 -10.96 -10.03
CA VAL A 100 3.75 -10.04 -8.99
C VAL A 100 4.89 -9.44 -8.17
N LEU A 101 5.93 -10.21 -7.83
CA LEU A 101 7.07 -9.66 -7.08
C LEU A 101 7.88 -8.66 -7.91
N ARG A 102 8.01 -8.86 -9.22
CA ARG A 102 8.63 -7.88 -10.12
C ARG A 102 7.82 -6.59 -10.19
N ALA A 103 6.49 -6.68 -10.25
CA ALA A 103 5.63 -5.51 -10.13
C ALA A 103 5.83 -4.79 -8.78
N THR A 104 5.99 -5.53 -7.67
CA THR A 104 6.37 -4.94 -6.38
C THR A 104 7.75 -4.27 -6.42
N VAL A 105 8.74 -4.82 -7.13
CA VAL A 105 10.04 -4.16 -7.34
C VAL A 105 9.87 -2.83 -8.08
N ASP A 106 9.02 -2.78 -9.10
CA ASP A 106 8.74 -1.56 -9.87
C ASP A 106 8.06 -0.49 -9.02
N GLU A 107 7.06 -0.86 -8.23
CA GLU A 107 6.38 0.03 -7.29
C GLU A 107 7.34 0.58 -6.24
N LEU A 108 8.22 -0.26 -5.68
CA LEU A 108 9.26 0.19 -4.75
C LEU A 108 10.38 0.98 -5.45
N GLY A 109 10.46 0.93 -6.78
CA GLY A 109 11.35 1.76 -7.58
C GLY A 109 10.79 3.16 -7.87
N ASP A 110 9.48 3.37 -7.75
CA ASP A 110 8.82 4.66 -7.94
C ASP A 110 8.87 5.49 -6.64
N PRO A 111 9.59 6.63 -6.60
CA PRO A 111 9.67 7.48 -5.42
C PRO A 111 8.30 7.98 -4.92
N ALA A 112 7.31 8.11 -5.82
CA ALA A 112 5.96 8.55 -5.46
C ALA A 112 5.23 7.53 -4.58
N PHE A 113 5.52 6.23 -4.76
CA PHE A 113 4.96 5.15 -3.96
C PHE A 113 5.87 4.76 -2.79
N GLU A 114 7.18 4.68 -3.04
CA GLU A 114 8.18 4.21 -2.09
C GLU A 114 8.29 5.11 -0.85
N ALA A 115 8.42 6.43 -1.06
CA ALA A 115 8.65 7.38 0.03
C ALA A 115 7.51 7.42 1.07
N PRO A 116 6.22 7.55 0.68
CA PRO A 116 5.13 7.49 1.63
C PRO A 116 4.97 6.11 2.28
N SER A 117 5.16 5.02 1.52
CA SER A 117 5.09 3.64 2.06
C SER A 117 6.15 3.42 3.15
N ARG A 118 7.39 3.84 2.90
CA ARG A 118 8.48 3.73 3.87
C ARG A 118 8.22 4.57 5.11
N ALA A 119 7.70 5.78 4.92
CA ALA A 119 7.34 6.66 6.03
C ALA A 119 6.29 6.02 6.94
N LEU A 120 5.21 5.48 6.36
CA LEU A 120 4.16 4.80 7.11
C LEU A 120 4.69 3.54 7.83
N ALA A 121 5.50 2.73 7.16
CA ALA A 121 6.10 1.55 7.75
C ALA A 121 7.01 1.92 8.94
N ALA A 122 7.87 2.93 8.80
CA ALA A 122 8.76 3.39 9.87
C ALA A 122 7.99 3.97 11.06
N GLU A 123 6.95 4.77 10.81
CA GLU A 123 6.11 5.34 11.86
C GLU A 123 5.27 4.27 12.57
N GLY A 124 4.81 3.26 11.84
CA GLY A 124 4.08 2.12 12.40
C GLY A 124 4.89 1.27 13.37
N VAL A 125 6.22 1.30 13.28
CA VAL A 125 7.12 0.67 14.28
C VAL A 125 7.10 1.42 15.62
N VAL A 126 6.96 2.74 15.59
CA VAL A 126 6.96 3.60 16.78
C VAL A 126 5.56 3.76 17.36
N ASN A 127 4.53 3.79 16.50
CA ASN A 127 3.13 3.92 16.87
C ASN A 127 2.37 2.63 16.51
N GLU A 128 2.13 1.78 17.51
CA GLU A 128 1.47 0.48 17.32
C GLU A 128 0.06 0.60 16.70
N GLU A 129 -0.73 1.59 17.08
CA GLU A 129 -2.08 1.78 16.54
C GLU A 129 -2.06 2.13 15.06
N LEU A 130 -1.14 3.03 14.67
CA LEU A 130 -0.91 3.34 13.26
C LEU A 130 -0.38 2.12 12.52
N GLY A 131 0.58 1.39 13.09
CA GLY A 131 1.17 0.19 12.48
C GLY A 131 0.11 -0.90 12.21
N ARG A 132 -0.78 -1.14 13.17
CA ARG A 132 -1.91 -2.09 12.99
C ARG A 132 -2.86 -1.64 11.87
N ARG A 133 -3.17 -0.35 11.77
CA ARG A 133 -4.01 0.18 10.68
C ARG A 133 -3.31 0.11 9.33
N PHE A 134 -2.03 0.47 9.27
CA PHE A 134 -1.20 0.33 8.07
C PHE A 134 -1.20 -1.11 7.56
N VAL A 135 -0.96 -2.09 8.45
CA VAL A 135 -1.03 -3.51 8.09
C VAL A 135 -2.42 -3.88 7.61
N ALA A 136 -3.46 -3.58 8.38
CA ALA A 136 -4.82 -4.02 8.06
C ALA A 136 -5.39 -3.40 6.77
N GLN A 137 -5.05 -2.14 6.47
CA GLN A 137 -5.66 -1.38 5.38
C GLN A 137 -4.83 -1.38 4.10
N LEU A 138 -3.49 -1.49 4.19
CA LEU A 138 -2.61 -1.46 3.02
C LEU A 138 -1.90 -2.78 2.75
N LEU A 139 -1.33 -3.43 3.78
CA LEU A 139 -0.57 -4.66 3.56
C LEU A 139 -1.46 -5.89 3.40
N GLU A 140 -2.41 -6.12 4.32
CA GLU A 140 -3.23 -7.33 4.34
C GLU A 140 -3.99 -7.59 3.03
N PRO A 141 -4.60 -6.59 2.35
CA PRO A 141 -5.20 -6.80 1.05
C PRO A 141 -4.22 -7.35 0.01
N GLN A 142 -2.97 -6.88 0.02
CA GLN A 142 -1.92 -7.38 -0.88
C GLN A 142 -1.46 -8.79 -0.48
N LEU A 143 -1.28 -9.05 0.81
CA LEU A 143 -0.90 -10.37 1.32
C LEU A 143 -1.96 -11.43 0.98
N GLN A 144 -3.25 -11.05 1.02
CA GLN A 144 -4.34 -11.95 0.68
C GLN A 144 -4.28 -12.44 -0.77
N LEU A 145 -3.72 -11.66 -1.70
CA LEU A 145 -3.53 -12.08 -3.09
C LEU A 145 -2.60 -13.30 -3.20
N TYR A 146 -1.50 -13.29 -2.44
CA TYR A 146 -0.58 -14.43 -2.35
C TYR A 146 -1.26 -15.65 -1.73
N VAL A 147 -2.03 -15.44 -0.65
CA VAL A 147 -2.80 -16.51 -0.01
C VAL A 147 -3.75 -17.17 -1.01
N ASP A 148 -4.51 -16.37 -1.76
CA ASP A 148 -5.50 -16.89 -2.70
C ASP A 148 -4.84 -17.62 -3.87
N ARG A 149 -3.72 -17.09 -4.39
CA ARG A 149 -2.96 -17.78 -5.45
C ARG A 149 -2.36 -19.11 -5.00
N LEU A 150 -1.80 -19.15 -3.78
CA LEU A 150 -1.25 -20.37 -3.19
C LEU A 150 -2.34 -21.41 -2.90
N ARG A 151 -3.54 -20.98 -2.48
CA ARG A 151 -4.69 -21.87 -2.32
C ARG A 151 -5.14 -22.47 -3.66
N ALA A 152 -5.25 -21.65 -4.70
CA ALA A 152 -5.56 -22.15 -6.05
C ALA A 152 -4.53 -23.18 -6.52
N ALA A 153 -3.24 -22.93 -6.25
CA ALA A 153 -2.16 -23.87 -6.54
C ALA A 153 -2.24 -25.19 -5.73
N GLN A 154 -2.89 -25.20 -4.57
CA GLN A 154 -3.14 -26.45 -3.83
C GLN A 154 -4.21 -27.30 -4.53
N GLU A 155 -5.21 -26.68 -5.16
CA GLU A 155 -6.27 -27.39 -5.89
C GLU A 155 -5.74 -28.08 -7.16
N THR A 156 -4.71 -27.50 -7.78
CA THR A 156 -4.03 -28.05 -8.98
C THR A 156 -2.87 -28.99 -8.65
N GLY A 157 -2.48 -29.08 -7.38
CA GLY A 157 -1.35 -29.91 -6.91
C GLY A 157 0.03 -29.30 -7.14
N GLU A 158 0.11 -28.03 -7.55
CA GLU A 158 1.36 -27.26 -7.65
C GLU A 158 1.96 -26.94 -6.26
N VAL A 159 1.11 -26.81 -5.23
CA VAL A 159 1.50 -26.63 -3.81
C VAL A 159 0.96 -27.80 -2.98
N ARG A 160 1.77 -28.26 -2.02
CA ARG A 160 1.35 -29.37 -1.14
C ARG A 160 0.17 -28.95 -0.24
N PRO A 161 -0.80 -29.83 0.02
CA PRO A 161 -2.01 -29.50 0.77
C PRO A 161 -1.80 -29.28 2.27
N ASP A 162 -0.64 -29.67 2.82
CA ASP A 162 -0.28 -29.51 4.23
C ASP A 162 0.41 -28.17 4.54
N ILE A 163 0.73 -27.37 3.51
CA ILE A 163 1.31 -26.03 3.66
C ILE A 163 0.22 -25.03 4.05
N ASP A 164 0.50 -24.20 5.07
CA ASP A 164 -0.30 -23.02 5.38
C ASP A 164 0.07 -21.87 4.42
N PRO A 165 -0.86 -21.42 3.54
CA PRO A 165 -0.60 -20.33 2.60
C PRO A 165 -0.21 -19.02 3.28
N ARG A 166 -0.72 -18.75 4.49
CA ARG A 166 -0.45 -17.49 5.21
C ARG A 166 0.98 -17.43 5.74
N ILE A 167 1.53 -18.58 6.11
CA ILE A 167 2.95 -18.71 6.52
C ILE A 167 3.84 -18.80 5.27
N ALA A 168 3.41 -19.56 4.26
CA ALA A 168 4.19 -19.74 3.04
C ALA A 168 4.46 -18.42 2.31
N LEU A 169 3.50 -17.49 2.29
CA LEU A 169 3.71 -16.20 1.65
C LEU A 169 4.86 -15.40 2.25
N GLU A 170 5.15 -15.60 3.55
CA GLU A 170 6.21 -14.88 4.27
C GLU A 170 7.59 -15.18 3.68
N LEU A 171 7.77 -16.34 3.04
CA LEU A 171 9.01 -16.72 2.36
C LEU A 171 9.32 -15.80 1.16
N PHE A 172 8.31 -15.16 0.57
CA PHE A 172 8.47 -14.24 -0.55
C PHE A 172 8.52 -12.78 -0.10
N VAL A 173 7.58 -12.36 0.76
CA VAL A 173 7.41 -10.94 1.10
C VAL A 173 8.32 -10.48 2.22
N SER A 174 8.62 -11.32 3.22
CA SER A 174 9.38 -10.90 4.40
C SER A 174 10.86 -10.61 4.08
N PRO A 175 11.57 -11.44 3.29
CA PRO A 175 12.93 -11.11 2.85
C PRO A 175 12.99 -9.83 2.00
N LEU A 176 12.00 -9.63 1.14
CA LEU A 176 11.87 -8.41 0.33
C LEU A 176 11.66 -7.17 1.22
N ALA A 177 10.72 -7.24 2.17
CA ALA A 177 10.45 -6.17 3.12
C ALA A 177 11.68 -5.86 4.01
N GLN A 178 12.43 -6.88 4.42
CA GLN A 178 13.68 -6.71 5.15
C GLN A 178 14.72 -5.94 4.33
N ARG A 179 14.96 -6.35 3.07
CA ARG A 179 15.89 -5.62 2.19
C ARG A 179 15.45 -4.18 1.97
N TRP A 180 14.15 -3.98 1.79
CA TRP A 180 13.58 -2.65 1.57
C TRP A 180 13.77 -1.77 2.80
N LEU A 181 13.33 -2.20 3.98
CA LEU A 181 13.35 -1.38 5.19
C LEU A 181 14.76 -1.22 5.79
N GLN A 182 15.56 -2.28 5.78
CA GLN A 182 16.84 -2.34 6.48
C GLN A 182 18.06 -2.22 5.55
N TYR A 183 17.84 -2.07 4.24
CA TYR A 183 18.90 -1.92 3.24
C TYR A 183 19.92 -3.08 3.25
N THR A 184 19.46 -4.31 3.55
CA THR A 184 20.33 -5.50 3.63
C THR A 184 20.83 -6.01 2.28
N GLY A 185 20.39 -5.40 1.17
CA GLY A 185 20.84 -5.66 -0.19
C GLY A 185 19.97 -4.95 -1.23
N PRO A 186 20.37 -4.96 -2.51
CA PRO A 186 19.54 -4.40 -3.57
C PRO A 186 18.26 -5.21 -3.77
N ILE A 187 17.21 -4.54 -4.24
CA ILE A 187 15.96 -5.17 -4.66
C ILE A 187 15.95 -5.17 -6.19
N THR A 188 16.02 -6.35 -6.77
CA THR A 188 16.08 -6.55 -8.22
C THR A 188 15.15 -7.70 -8.62
N TYR A 189 14.78 -7.76 -9.90
CA TYR A 189 14.01 -8.89 -10.42
C TYR A 189 14.75 -10.22 -10.25
N GLU A 190 16.05 -10.25 -10.49
CA GLU A 190 16.88 -11.45 -10.30
C GLU A 190 16.81 -11.95 -8.84
N TYR A 191 16.81 -11.02 -7.88
CA TYR A 191 16.67 -11.36 -6.47
C TYR A 191 15.30 -11.98 -6.17
N THR A 192 14.22 -11.35 -6.62
CA THR A 192 12.86 -11.88 -6.37
C THR A 192 12.63 -13.20 -7.10
N ASP A 193 13.18 -13.38 -8.30
CA ASP A 193 13.07 -14.63 -9.05
C ASP A 193 13.78 -15.78 -8.32
N THR A 194 14.99 -15.53 -7.86
CA THR A 194 15.77 -16.50 -7.07
C THR A 194 15.04 -16.85 -5.77
N LEU A 195 14.43 -15.84 -5.12
CA LEU A 195 13.67 -16.04 -3.89
C LEU A 195 12.46 -16.96 -4.12
N VAL A 196 11.73 -16.78 -5.22
CA VAL A 196 10.62 -17.67 -5.61
C VAL A 196 11.12 -19.09 -5.82
N ASP A 197 12.22 -19.26 -6.56
CA ASP A 197 12.78 -20.59 -6.85
C ASP A 197 13.18 -21.32 -5.56
N TYR A 198 13.82 -20.61 -4.62
CA TYR A 198 14.19 -21.18 -3.32
C TYR A 198 12.98 -21.52 -2.45
N ALA A 199 11.97 -20.67 -2.42
CA ALA A 199 10.77 -20.90 -1.63
C ALA A 199 9.92 -22.06 -2.18
N LEU A 200 9.84 -22.24 -3.50
CA LEU A 200 9.07 -23.32 -4.12
C LEU A 200 9.81 -24.66 -4.14
N HIS A 201 11.14 -24.66 -4.26
CA HIS A 201 11.91 -25.90 -4.43
C HIS A 201 12.67 -26.35 -3.17
N GLY A 202 12.85 -25.45 -2.20
CA GLY A 202 13.63 -25.69 -0.99
C GLY A 202 15.14 -25.56 -1.24
N LEU A 203 15.90 -25.39 -0.16
CA LEU A 203 17.37 -25.22 -0.20
C LEU A 203 18.14 -26.54 -0.12
N ALA A 204 17.51 -27.58 0.46
CA ALA A 204 18.15 -28.87 0.64
C ALA A 204 18.03 -29.71 -0.64
N PRO A 205 19.03 -30.58 -0.94
CA PRO A 205 18.89 -31.59 -1.98
C PRO A 205 17.65 -32.46 -1.72
N ARG A 206 16.91 -32.78 -2.79
CA ARG A 206 15.79 -33.73 -2.74
C ARG A 206 16.28 -35.17 -2.71
#